data_AF-A0AA37WQE7-F1
#
_entry.id   AF-A0AA37WQE7-F1
#
_cell.length_a   1.000
_cell.length_b   1.000
_cell.length_c   1.000
_cell.angle_alpha   90.00
_cell.angle_beta   90.00
_cell.angle_gamma   90.00
#
_symmetry.space_group_name_H-M   'P 1'
#
loop_
_entity.id
_entity.type
_entity.pdbx_description
1 polymer ?
#
loop_
_entity_poly.entity_id
_entity_poly.type
_entity_poly.pdbx_seq_one_letter_code
_entity_poly.pdbx_strand_id
1 'polypeptide(L)' 'MPYTVEITTPPMQIDGEEQAARMYQLPAPFGTPAEAKDAAVAHIAELGLDPASVLYTVFDREGAPVASNVALPAEAG' A
#
# COMPACT_ATOMS: atom_id res chain seq x y z
N MET A 1 17.85 -1.72 -4.87
CA MET A 1 17.04 -2.73 -5.59
C MET A 1 15.64 -2.14 -5.69
N PRO A 2 14.91 -2.25 -6.81
CA PRO A 2 13.62 -1.58 -6.95
C PRO A 2 12.54 -2.30 -6.14
N TYR A 3 11.97 -1.61 -5.16
CA TYR A 3 10.80 -2.05 -4.41
C TYR A 3 9.54 -1.48 -5.04
N THR A 4 8.46 -2.24 -5.03
CA THR A 4 7.14 -1.77 -5.47
C THR A 4 6.18 -1.75 -4.30
N VAL A 5 5.16 -0.90 -4.38
CA VAL A 5 4.11 -0.80 -3.37
C VAL A 5 2.79 -1.05 -4.06
N GLU A 6 2.02 -1.94 -3.49
CA GLU A 6 0.61 -2.12 -3.83
C GLU A 6 -0.24 -1.55 -2.71
N ILE A 7 -1.26 -0.79 -3.09
CA ILE A 7 -2.20 -0.15 -2.19
C ILE A 7 -3.59 -0.68 -2.54
N THR A 8 -4.27 -1.19 -1.52
CA THR A 8 -5.68 -1.58 -1.56
C THR A 8 -6.47 -0.61 -0.69
N THR A 9 -7.15 0.34 -1.32
CA THR A 9 -8.02 1.28 -0.62
C THR A 9 -9.35 0.61 -0.27
N PRO A 10 -9.92 0.88 0.90
CA PRO A 10 -11.29 0.46 1.22
C PRO A 10 -12.28 1.16 0.28
N PRO A 11 -13.53 0.65 0.18
CA PRO A 11 -14.56 1.41 -0.48
C PRO A 11 -14.78 2.72 0.27
N MET A 12 -14.82 3.83 -0.45
CA MET A 12 -14.95 5.17 0.12
C MET A 12 -16.00 5.96 -0.65
N GLN A 13 -16.81 6.73 0.07
CA GLN A 13 -17.70 7.70 -0.56
C GLN A 13 -16.92 8.97 -0.87
N ILE A 14 -16.73 9.26 -2.15
CA ILE A 14 -16.13 10.51 -2.62
C ILE A 14 -17.20 11.25 -3.43
N ASP A 15 -17.49 12.49 -3.05
CA ASP A 15 -18.51 13.32 -3.70
C ASP A 15 -19.93 12.71 -3.74
N GLY A 16 -20.27 11.84 -2.77
CA GLY A 16 -21.56 11.15 -2.72
C GLY A 16 -21.66 9.92 -3.63
N GLU A 17 -20.60 9.60 -4.39
CA GLU A 17 -20.47 8.37 -5.14
C GLU A 17 -19.66 7.33 -4.35
N GLU A 18 -20.17 6.10 -4.29
CA GLU A 18 -19.45 4.98 -3.69
C GLU A 18 -18.32 4.55 -4.65
N GLN A 19 -17.08 4.89 -4.31
CA GLN A 19 -15.93 4.31 -4.97
C GLN A 19 -15.66 2.95 -4.33
N ALA A 20 -15.77 1.90 -5.14
CA ALA A 20 -15.39 0.55 -4.73
C ALA A 20 -13.92 0.49 -4.30
N ALA A 21 -13.59 -0.52 -3.49
CA ALA A 21 -12.21 -0.82 -3.15
C ALA A 21 -11.37 -0.94 -4.43
N ARG A 22 -10.20 -0.29 -4.45
CA ARG A 22 -9.28 -0.33 -5.58
C ARG A 22 -7.93 -0.81 -5.13
N MET A 23 -7.37 -1.69 -5.94
CA MET A 23 -6.02 -2.22 -5.79
C MET A 23 -5.18 -1.69 -6.94
N TYR A 24 -4.09 -1.02 -6.63
CA TYR A 24 -3.19 -0.42 -7.62
C TYR A 24 -1.76 -0.34 -7.07
N GLN A 25 -0.80 -0.21 -7.99
CA GLN A 25 0.60 -0.06 -7.63
C GLN A 25 1.05 1.39 -7.76
N LEU A 26 1.93 1.84 -6.86
CA LEU A 26 2.55 3.15 -6.99
C LEU A 26 3.49 3.19 -8.20
N PRO A 27 3.50 4.29 -8.98
CA PRO A 27 4.22 4.37 -10.26
C PRO A 27 5.75 4.53 -10.14
N ALA A 28 6.35 4.40 -8.95
CA ALA A 28 7.78 4.60 -8.72
C ALA A 28 8.45 3.34 -8.13
N PRO A 29 9.54 2.84 -8.74
CA PRO A 29 10.39 1.86 -8.08
C PRO A 29 11.21 2.56 -6.98
N PHE A 30 11.05 2.10 -5.74
CA PHE A 30 11.73 2.68 -4.57
C PHE A 30 13.10 2.05 -4.35
N GLY A 31 14.06 2.81 -3.82
CA GLY A 31 15.42 2.33 -3.57
C GLY A 31 15.52 1.41 -2.34
N THR A 32 14.63 1.62 -1.37
CA THR A 32 14.58 0.92 -0.08
C THR A 32 13.13 0.61 0.35
N PRO A 33 12.90 -0.39 1.21
CA PRO A 33 11.57 -0.67 1.74
C PRO A 33 11.03 0.45 2.63
N ALA A 34 11.92 1.22 3.27
CA ALA A 34 11.55 2.37 4.08
C ALA A 34 11.00 3.52 3.22
N GLU A 35 11.65 3.84 2.10
CA GLU A 35 11.13 4.82 1.13
C GLU A 35 9.81 4.37 0.52
N ALA A 36 9.68 3.09 0.18
CA ALA A 36 8.44 2.51 -0.32
C ALA A 36 7.29 2.69 0.67
N LYS A 37 7.54 2.42 1.95
CA LYS A 37 6.57 2.62 3.03
C LYS A 37 6.21 4.09 3.20
N ASP A 38 7.18 4.99 3.22
CA ASP A 38 6.94 6.43 3.39
C ASP A 38 6.11 6.99 2.24
N ALA A 39 6.42 6.60 1.00
CA ALA A 39 5.64 6.96 -0.18
C ALA A 39 4.21 6.40 -0.15
N ALA A 40 4.02 5.16 0.33
CA ALA A 40 2.69 4.59 0.54
C ALA A 40 1.87 5.44 1.52
N VAL A 41 2.44 5.76 2.67
CA VAL A 41 1.79 6.55 3.72
C VAL A 41 1.48 7.97 3.22
N ALA A 42 2.43 8.62 2.55
CA ALA A 42 2.24 9.94 1.96
C ALA A 42 1.11 9.93 0.94
N HIS A 43 1.09 8.95 0.02
CA HIS A 43 0.04 8.85 -0.99
C HIS A 43 -1.34 8.61 -0.36
N ILE A 44 -1.44 7.73 0.64
CA ILE A 44 -2.70 7.47 1.35
C ILE A 44 -3.19 8.74 2.06
N ALA A 45 -2.28 9.51 2.68
CA ALA A 45 -2.62 10.78 3.30
C ALA A 45 -3.10 11.83 2.28
N GLU A 46 -2.54 11.85 1.07
CA GLU A 46 -3.01 12.71 -0.03
C GLU A 46 -4.45 12.36 -0.48
N LEU A 47 -4.86 11.10 -0.31
CA LEU A 47 -6.25 10.68 -0.56
C LEU A 47 -7.21 11.08 0.57
N GLY A 48 -6.70 11.68 1.67
CA GLY A 48 -7.49 11.98 2.87
C GLY A 48 -7.90 10.73 3.64
N LEU A 49 -7.21 9.61 3.40
CA LEU A 49 -7.44 8.34 4.07
C LEU A 49 -6.45 8.14 5.21
N ASP A 50 -6.89 7.39 6.22
CA ASP A 50 -6.00 6.99 7.30
C ASP A 50 -5.11 5.81 6.84
N PRO A 51 -3.77 5.92 6.94
CA PRO A 51 -2.85 4.88 6.49
C PRO A 51 -2.92 3.59 7.31
N ALA A 52 -3.57 3.55 8.47
CA ALA A 52 -3.89 2.31 9.18
C ALA A 52 -5.19 1.66 8.69
N SER A 53 -6.05 2.41 7.99
CA SER A 53 -7.31 1.91 7.40
C SER A 53 -7.16 1.44 5.95
N VAL A 54 -6.02 1.68 5.32
CA VAL A 54 -5.72 1.29 3.93
C VAL A 54 -4.68 0.19 3.92
N LEU A 55 -4.93 -0.92 3.25
CA LEU A 55 -3.97 -2.02 3.16
C LEU A 55 -2.88 -1.66 2.15
N TYR A 56 -1.61 -1.66 2.57
CA TYR A 56 -0.49 -1.56 1.64
C TYR A 56 0.54 -2.66 1.88
N THR A 57 1.16 -3.12 0.80
CA THR A 57 2.20 -4.14 0.79
C THR A 57 3.36 -3.68 -0.08
N VAL A 58 4.57 -3.74 0.48
CA VAL A 58 5.84 -3.50 -0.20
C VAL A 58 6.37 -4.85 -0.69
N PHE A 59 6.67 -4.92 -1.98
CA PHE A 59 7.26 -6.08 -2.62
C PHE A 59 8.70 -5.79 -3.04
N ASP A 60 9.57 -6.78 -2.91
CA ASP A 60 10.90 -6.77 -3.52
C ASP A 60 10.82 -7.05 -5.03
N ARG A 61 11.94 -6.97 -5.74
CA ARG A 61 12.03 -7.20 -7.19
C ARG A 61 11.50 -8.57 -7.64
N GLU A 62 11.53 -9.56 -6.74
CA GLU A 62 11.04 -10.92 -7.01
C GLU A 62 9.53 -11.06 -6.79
N GLY A 63 8.84 -9.97 -6.41
CA GLY A 63 7.43 -10.00 -6.05
C GLY A 63 7.16 -10.58 -4.66
N ALA A 64 8.19 -10.70 -3.82
CA ALA A 64 8.07 -11.19 -2.45
C ALA A 64 7.64 -10.05 -1.51
N PRO A 65 6.59 -10.22 -0.69
CA PRO A 65 6.18 -9.21 0.28
C PRO A 65 7.25 -9.08 1.37
N VAL A 66 7.79 -7.87 1.55
CA VAL A 66 8.85 -7.56 2.54
C VAL A 66 8.35 -6.68 3.68
N ALA A 67 7.25 -5.95 3.48
CA ALA A 67 6.60 -5.15 4.53
C ALA A 67 5.13 -4.89 4.20
N SER A 68 4.26 -4.83 5.21
CA SER A 68 2.85 -4.41 5.08
C SER A 68 2.42 -3.66 6.34
N ASN A 69 1.30 -2.91 6.29
CA ASN A 69 0.77 -2.25 7.50
C ASN A 69 -0.13 -3.14 8.35
N VAL A 70 -0.79 -4.10 7.71
CA VAL A 70 -1.48 -5.20 8.36
C VAL A 70 -0.45 -6.27 8.67
N ALA A 71 -0.59 -6.92 9.82
CA ALA A 71 0.17 -8.12 10.10
C ALA A 71 -0.08 -9.09 8.93
N LEU A 72 0.94 -9.30 8.10
CA LEU A 72 0.97 -10.45 7.20
C LEU A 72 0.68 -11.65 8.12
N PRO A 73 -0.33 -12.50 7.83
CA PRO A 73 -0.48 -13.72 8.60
C PRO A 73 0.87 -14.41 8.55
N ALA A 74 1.55 -14.46 9.70
CA ALA A 74 2.78 -15.22 9.82
C ALA A 74 2.38 -16.63 9.43
N GLU A 75 2.83 -17.11 8.27
CA GLU A 75 2.65 -18.50 7.91
C GLU A 75 3.21 -19.29 9.09
N ALA A 76 2.30 -19.97 9.79
CA ALA A 76 2.64 -20.77 10.94
C ALA A 76 3.52 -21.92 10.43
N GLY A 77 4.83 -21.78 10.61
CA GLY A 77 5.81 -22.86 10.51
C GLY A 77 5.90 -23.64 11.81
#